data_AF-A0A5B8LU69-F1
#
_entry.id   AF-A0A5B8LU69-F1
#
_cell.length_a   1.000
_cell.length_b   1.000
_cell.length_c   1.000
_cell.angle_alpha   90.00
_cell.angle_beta   90.00
_cell.angle_gamma   90.00
#
_symmetry.space_group_name_H-M   'P 1'
#
loop_
_entity.id
_entity.type
_entity.pdbx_description
1 polymer ?
#
loop_
_entity_poly.entity_id
_entity_poly.type
_entity_poly.pdbx_seq_one_letter_code
_entity_poly.pdbx_strand_id
1 'polypeptide(L)'
;MPKAETAWGSIVLECGNGNHRRIEMARLVTGAQTYVVDPDTTSYFASWTSHEVPARYSAVVRERVAAPDADRFTVFSASKDRQKPAAASLRWGRNYYLIWREELSAKIPDDLLIAELGPTGRWHCALVGLPETRDPAAERWLTTHTGLVFGGPLSQWGVVYPPPFGTTASGDLVLPDVGPMVLSFASNDETERTVELISMNQLRTLDLPISKNATQMMEVRASNAGERVGTIVLGEQRQGIEWTTASYTKVEAVTLELSDPATGATRVEEFHLPACYEALTDVRHGRLRLLSISVPSFVRPRVCARAMTEIVWTDYQIPPASLADGLGDLILDRDKDIWINCGAYGSWVAMAERSEEKRPPELPNSYRRELEWLFRNNNLHLLAGKRVPKALDGDMLAGLERLGLNSRMAGHARKIMQSIGRRR
;
A
#
# COMPACT_ATOMS: atom_id res chain seq x y z
N MET A 1 -11.13 -7.72 30.80
CA MET A 1 -12.45 -8.38 30.75
C MET A 1 -13.24 -7.86 29.55
N PRO A 2 -13.76 -8.73 28.67
CA PRO A 2 -14.56 -8.33 27.51
C PRO A 2 -15.93 -7.77 27.90
N LYS A 3 -16.58 -7.04 26.99
CA LYS A 3 -17.96 -6.58 27.17
C LYS A 3 -18.89 -7.78 27.31
N ALA A 4 -19.78 -7.77 28.30
CA ALA A 4 -20.76 -8.83 28.53
C ALA A 4 -22.03 -8.64 27.68
N GLU A 5 -22.64 -9.76 27.30
CA GLU A 5 -23.93 -9.79 26.58
C GLU A 5 -25.11 -9.60 27.55
N THR A 6 -24.93 -9.91 28.83
CA THR A 6 -25.96 -9.84 29.88
C THR A 6 -25.46 -9.05 31.10
N ALA A 7 -26.37 -8.37 31.78
CA ALA A 7 -26.08 -7.59 32.99
C ALA A 7 -26.12 -8.44 34.28
N TRP A 8 -26.40 -9.73 34.17
CA TRP A 8 -26.84 -10.58 35.27
C TRP A 8 -25.69 -11.48 35.72
N GLY A 9 -25.56 -11.66 37.04
CA GLY A 9 -24.49 -12.42 37.65
C GLY A 9 -23.22 -11.62 37.98
N SER A 10 -22.25 -12.34 38.54
CA SER A 10 -20.96 -11.79 38.97
C SER A 10 -19.84 -12.78 38.70
N ILE A 11 -18.64 -12.22 38.50
CA ILE A 11 -17.41 -12.97 38.23
C ILE A 11 -16.39 -12.54 39.26
N VAL A 12 -15.67 -13.48 39.83
CA VAL A 12 -14.51 -13.18 40.67
C VAL A 12 -13.26 -13.47 39.85
N LEU A 13 -12.42 -12.45 39.71
CA LEU A 13 -11.12 -12.55 39.05
C LEU A 13 -10.02 -12.56 40.11
N GLU A 14 -9.16 -13.58 40.09
CA GLU A 14 -7.91 -13.54 40.86
C GLU A 14 -6.94 -12.58 40.17
N CYS A 15 -6.59 -11.49 40.87
CA CYS A 15 -5.64 -10.48 40.39
C CYS A 15 -4.25 -10.65 41.00
N GLY A 16 -4.01 -11.72 41.77
CA GLY A 16 -2.72 -12.08 42.32
C GLY A 16 -2.58 -11.86 43.82
N ASN A 17 -1.71 -12.66 44.45
CA ASN A 17 -1.45 -12.67 45.90
C ASN A 17 -2.72 -12.77 46.77
N GLY A 18 -3.75 -13.49 46.30
CA GLY A 18 -5.02 -13.64 47.00
C GLY A 18 -5.95 -12.43 46.84
N ASN A 19 -5.63 -11.48 45.96
CA ASN A 19 -6.48 -10.34 45.66
C ASN A 19 -7.58 -10.74 44.68
N HIS A 20 -8.75 -11.05 45.21
CA HIS A 20 -9.92 -11.42 44.44
C HIS A 20 -10.76 -10.18 44.14
N ARG A 21 -10.96 -9.86 42.87
CA ARG A 21 -11.88 -8.80 42.46
C ARG A 21 -13.20 -9.38 42.00
N ARG A 22 -14.27 -9.10 42.76
CA ARG A 22 -15.64 -9.34 42.31
C ARG A 22 -16.07 -8.27 41.32
N ILE A 23 -16.55 -8.71 40.17
CA ILE A 23 -16.96 -7.88 39.04
C ILE A 23 -18.42 -8.21 38.72
N GLU A 24 -19.28 -7.21 38.87
CA GLU A 24 -20.69 -7.33 38.51
C GLU A 24 -20.86 -7.22 36.99
N MET A 25 -21.63 -8.14 36.40
CA MET A 25 -21.84 -8.22 34.95
C MET A 25 -22.49 -6.94 34.39
N ALA A 26 -23.32 -6.26 35.18
CA ALA A 26 -23.89 -4.95 34.84
C ALA A 26 -22.85 -3.90 34.42
N ARG A 27 -21.63 -3.95 35.01
CA ARG A 27 -20.52 -3.05 34.63
C ARG A 27 -19.83 -3.47 33.33
N LEU A 28 -19.94 -4.73 32.95
CA LEU A 28 -19.34 -5.27 31.72
C LEU A 28 -20.28 -5.12 30.52
N VAL A 29 -21.58 -4.93 30.72
CA VAL A 29 -22.53 -4.61 29.64
C VAL A 29 -22.31 -3.20 29.10
N THR A 30 -21.91 -2.26 29.95
CA THR A 30 -21.64 -0.87 29.53
C THR A 30 -20.35 -0.76 28.71
N GLY A 31 -19.42 -1.69 28.86
CA GLY A 31 -18.19 -1.75 28.07
C GLY A 31 -17.15 -2.73 28.63
N ALA A 32 -16.10 -2.97 27.84
CA ALA A 32 -14.95 -3.75 28.29
C ALA A 32 -14.22 -3.03 29.43
N GLN A 33 -13.69 -3.80 30.40
CA GLN A 33 -13.00 -3.26 31.57
C GLN A 33 -11.58 -3.82 31.68
N THR A 34 -10.65 -2.99 32.12
CA THR A 34 -9.25 -3.36 32.35
C THR A 34 -8.98 -3.43 33.84
N TYR A 35 -8.31 -4.49 34.26
CA TYR A 35 -7.90 -4.71 35.64
C TYR A 35 -6.39 -4.94 35.66
N VAL A 36 -5.74 -4.35 36.66
CA VAL A 36 -4.32 -4.59 36.93
C VAL A 36 -4.21 -5.91 37.67
N VAL A 37 -3.32 -6.78 37.21
CA VAL A 37 -3.03 -8.09 37.78
C VAL A 37 -1.54 -8.17 38.11
N ASP A 38 -1.20 -8.95 39.13
CA ASP A 38 0.18 -9.23 39.49
C ASP A 38 0.78 -10.30 38.57
N PRO A 39 1.78 -9.96 37.73
CA PRO A 39 2.41 -10.89 36.79
C PRO A 39 3.09 -12.10 37.46
N ASP A 40 3.43 -12.04 38.74
CA ASP A 40 4.05 -13.15 39.48
C ASP A 40 3.04 -14.23 39.90
N THR A 41 1.75 -14.04 39.59
CA THR A 41 0.69 -15.01 39.90
C THR A 41 0.78 -16.23 38.98
N THR A 42 0.92 -17.42 39.57
CA THR A 42 1.06 -18.70 38.84
C THR A 42 -0.18 -19.09 38.03
N SER A 43 -1.36 -18.59 38.40
CA SER A 43 -2.56 -18.72 37.57
C SER A 43 -3.53 -17.60 37.85
N TYR A 44 -3.96 -16.92 36.79
CA TYR A 44 -5.18 -16.14 36.86
C TYR A 44 -6.34 -17.09 36.59
N PHE A 45 -7.37 -17.02 37.42
CA PHE A 45 -8.62 -17.72 37.13
C PHE A 45 -9.80 -16.80 37.36
N ALA A 46 -10.83 -17.02 36.56
CA ALA A 46 -12.14 -16.46 36.79
C ALA A 46 -13.02 -17.55 37.42
N SER A 47 -13.54 -17.29 38.61
CA SER A 47 -14.57 -18.12 39.24
C SER A 47 -15.94 -17.46 39.09
N TRP A 48 -16.94 -18.29 38.80
CA TRP A 48 -18.30 -17.85 38.50
C TRP A 48 -19.12 -17.94 39.78
N THR A 49 -19.47 -16.80 40.34
CA THR A 49 -20.23 -16.75 41.59
C THR A 49 -21.75 -16.82 41.37
N SER A 50 -22.24 -16.68 40.13
CA SER A 50 -23.66 -16.83 39.78
C SER A 50 -23.84 -17.73 38.55
N HIS A 51 -24.86 -18.60 38.58
CA HIS A 51 -25.30 -19.44 37.45
C HIS A 51 -25.83 -18.63 36.25
N GLU A 52 -26.07 -17.34 36.43
CA GLU A 52 -26.62 -16.42 35.41
C GLU A 52 -25.57 -15.97 34.38
N VAL A 53 -24.28 -16.27 34.60
CA VAL A 53 -23.22 -15.94 33.65
C VAL A 53 -23.27 -16.93 32.47
N PRO A 54 -23.47 -16.48 31.22
CA PRO A 54 -23.58 -17.39 30.08
C PRO A 54 -22.31 -18.22 29.86
N ALA A 55 -22.47 -19.52 29.55
CA ALA A 55 -21.36 -20.44 29.32
C ALA A 55 -20.41 -20.00 28.19
N ARG A 56 -20.94 -19.33 27.16
CA ARG A 56 -20.15 -18.74 26.07
C ARG A 56 -19.24 -17.63 26.57
N TYR A 57 -19.74 -16.77 27.45
CA TYR A 57 -18.97 -15.67 28.01
C TYR A 57 -17.86 -16.19 28.93
N SER A 58 -18.16 -17.21 29.73
CA SER A 58 -17.17 -17.82 30.62
C SER A 58 -16.03 -18.50 29.88
N ALA A 59 -16.30 -19.15 28.75
CA ALA A 59 -15.26 -19.69 27.86
C ALA A 59 -14.31 -18.59 27.34
N VAL A 60 -14.87 -17.50 26.80
CA VAL A 60 -14.09 -16.37 26.26
C VAL A 60 -13.21 -15.71 27.32
N VAL A 61 -13.71 -15.56 28.55
CA VAL A 61 -12.91 -15.01 29.65
C VAL A 61 -11.80 -15.98 30.05
N ARG A 62 -12.07 -17.28 30.14
CA ARG A 62 -11.06 -18.29 30.51
C ARG A 62 -9.89 -18.32 29.53
N GLU A 63 -10.16 -18.22 28.23
CA GLU A 63 -9.12 -18.14 27.18
C GLU A 63 -8.25 -16.87 27.28
N ARG A 64 -8.81 -15.78 27.80
CA ARG A 64 -8.14 -14.46 27.87
C ARG A 64 -7.37 -14.23 29.17
N VAL A 65 -7.46 -15.16 30.11
CA VAL A 65 -6.95 -15.04 31.48
C VAL A 65 -5.82 -16.08 31.69
N ALA A 66 -4.98 -16.28 30.67
CA ALA A 66 -3.77 -17.07 30.84
C ALA A 66 -2.70 -16.25 31.56
N ALA A 67 -2.09 -16.81 32.60
CA ALA A 67 -0.93 -16.21 33.25
C ALA A 67 0.29 -16.29 32.33
N PRO A 68 1.20 -15.29 32.38
CA PRO A 68 2.51 -15.42 31.77
C PRO A 68 3.21 -16.67 32.26
N ASP A 69 3.84 -17.40 31.34
CA ASP A 69 4.69 -18.53 31.67
C ASP A 69 5.94 -18.02 32.40
N ALA A 70 6.28 -18.63 33.55
CA ALA A 70 7.44 -18.25 34.33
C ALA A 70 8.75 -18.78 33.71
N ASP A 71 8.67 -19.88 32.95
CA ASP A 71 9.82 -20.60 32.42
C ASP A 71 10.06 -20.30 30.93
N ARG A 72 9.16 -19.54 30.29
CA ARG A 72 9.20 -19.22 28.87
C ARG A 72 8.76 -17.79 28.58
N PHE A 73 9.00 -17.39 27.33
CA PHE A 73 8.53 -16.14 26.81
C PHE A 73 7.03 -16.24 26.54
N THR A 74 6.26 -15.35 27.17
CA THR A 74 4.83 -15.18 26.86
C THR A 74 4.69 -14.21 25.70
N VAL A 75 3.98 -14.63 24.66
CA VAL A 75 3.88 -13.89 23.41
C VAL A 75 2.49 -13.29 23.25
N PHE A 76 2.42 -12.01 22.90
CA PHE A 76 1.18 -11.33 22.55
C PHE A 76 1.26 -10.75 21.14
N SER A 77 0.16 -10.80 20.39
CA SER A 77 0.09 -10.19 19.06
C SER A 77 0.14 -8.66 19.14
N ALA A 78 0.99 -8.03 18.34
CA ALA A 78 1.04 -6.58 18.24
C ALA A 78 0.02 -6.05 17.21
N SER A 79 -1.28 -6.24 17.50
CA SER A 79 -2.36 -5.67 16.69
C SER A 79 -2.55 -4.17 16.96
N LYS A 80 -3.39 -3.47 16.18
CA LYS A 80 -3.76 -2.07 16.48
C LYS A 80 -4.72 -1.94 17.66
N ASP A 81 -5.33 -3.05 18.09
CA ASP A 81 -6.31 -3.03 19.15
C ASP A 81 -5.68 -2.66 20.50
N ARG A 82 -6.46 -1.99 21.34
CA ARG A 82 -6.03 -1.69 22.72
C ARG A 82 -5.75 -2.97 23.53
N GLN A 83 -6.40 -4.07 23.19
CA GLN A 83 -6.19 -5.38 23.82
C GLN A 83 -5.27 -6.22 22.95
N LYS A 84 -4.16 -6.69 23.51
CA LYS A 84 -3.23 -7.60 22.82
C LYS A 84 -3.58 -9.04 23.21
N PRO A 85 -4.07 -9.88 22.29
CA PRO A 85 -4.33 -11.28 22.61
C PRO A 85 -3.02 -12.05 22.73
N ALA A 86 -2.98 -13.04 23.63
CA ALA A 86 -1.89 -14.00 23.67
C ALA A 86 -1.83 -14.77 22.34
N ALA A 87 -0.62 -14.98 21.82
CA ALA A 87 -0.40 -15.69 20.57
C ALA A 87 -0.36 -17.20 20.83
N ALA A 88 -1.20 -17.96 20.14
CA ALA A 88 -1.15 -19.43 20.14
C ALA A 88 -0.13 -19.99 19.14
N SER A 89 0.31 -19.17 18.19
CA SER A 89 1.33 -19.49 17.18
C SER A 89 2.02 -18.24 16.66
N LEU A 90 3.22 -18.40 16.12
CA LEU A 90 4.02 -17.34 15.51
C LEU A 90 3.82 -17.33 13.99
N ARG A 91 4.00 -16.18 13.34
CA ARG A 91 3.86 -16.04 11.89
C ARG A 91 4.86 -15.02 11.35
N TRP A 92 5.51 -15.36 10.25
CA TRP A 92 6.43 -14.45 9.53
C TRP A 92 5.71 -13.18 9.05
N GLY A 93 6.44 -12.06 8.98
CA GLY A 93 5.92 -10.75 8.60
C GLY A 93 5.01 -10.08 9.65
N ARG A 94 5.06 -10.53 10.91
CA ARG A 94 4.22 -10.01 11.99
C ARG A 94 5.04 -9.53 13.17
N ASN A 95 4.44 -8.61 13.92
CA ASN A 95 5.03 -8.05 15.13
C ASN A 95 4.38 -8.66 16.37
N TYR A 96 5.17 -8.87 17.41
CA TYR A 96 4.75 -9.48 18.67
C TYR A 96 5.35 -8.73 19.85
N TYR A 97 4.63 -8.72 20.96
CA TYR A 97 5.20 -8.39 22.26
C TYR A 97 5.66 -9.67 22.94
N LEU A 98 6.93 -9.71 23.31
CA LEU A 98 7.50 -10.76 24.14
C LEU A 98 7.59 -10.26 25.56
N ILE A 99 7.08 -11.05 26.50
CA ILE A 99 7.17 -10.79 27.94
C ILE A 99 7.88 -11.97 28.59
N TRP A 100 8.91 -11.69 29.38
CA TRP A 100 9.71 -12.73 30.02
C TRP A 100 10.27 -12.26 31.36
N ARG A 101 10.66 -13.21 32.18
CA ARG A 101 11.31 -12.96 33.47
C ARG A 101 12.80 -12.68 33.30
N GLU A 102 13.35 -11.79 34.11
CA GLU A 102 14.78 -11.46 34.16
C GLU A 102 15.65 -12.72 34.30
N GLU A 103 15.18 -13.71 35.08
CA GLU A 103 15.90 -14.97 35.32
C GLU A 103 16.11 -15.81 34.05
N LEU A 104 15.32 -15.62 32.99
CA LEU A 104 15.49 -16.33 31.72
C LEU A 104 16.70 -15.82 30.91
N SER A 105 17.23 -14.63 31.22
CA SER A 105 18.50 -14.08 30.69
C SER A 105 18.71 -14.23 29.17
N ALA A 106 17.63 -14.28 28.38
CA ALA A 106 17.75 -14.51 26.94
C ALA A 106 17.91 -13.18 26.20
N LYS A 107 18.98 -13.07 25.43
CA LYS A 107 19.19 -11.93 24.53
C LYS A 107 18.36 -12.14 23.27
N ILE A 108 17.41 -11.25 23.02
CA ILE A 108 16.64 -11.23 21.77
C ILE A 108 17.61 -10.94 20.63
N PRO A 109 17.60 -11.72 19.53
CA PRO A 109 18.41 -11.43 18.35
C PRO A 109 18.14 -10.03 17.83
N ASP A 110 19.21 -9.28 17.53
CA ASP A 110 19.11 -7.86 17.13
C ASP A 110 18.26 -7.71 15.85
N ASP A 111 18.27 -8.72 14.95
CA ASP A 111 17.47 -8.74 13.72
C ASP A 111 15.95 -8.87 13.96
N LEU A 112 15.55 -9.36 15.14
CA LEU A 112 14.14 -9.48 15.54
C LEU A 112 13.68 -8.29 16.39
N LEU A 113 14.62 -7.60 17.05
CA LEU A 113 14.32 -6.57 18.02
C LEU A 113 13.93 -5.27 17.32
N ILE A 114 12.67 -4.84 17.51
CA ILE A 114 12.23 -3.50 17.08
C ILE A 114 12.50 -2.50 18.21
N ALA A 115 12.08 -2.84 19.42
CA ALA A 115 12.26 -1.98 20.59
C ALA A 115 12.17 -2.78 21.89
N GLU A 116 13.07 -2.51 22.84
CA GLU A 116 12.86 -2.90 24.22
C GLU A 116 11.89 -1.93 24.90
N LEU A 117 10.97 -2.48 25.68
CA LEU A 117 9.98 -1.73 26.43
C LEU A 117 10.37 -1.72 27.92
N GLY A 118 9.86 -0.72 28.64
CA GLY A 118 10.23 -0.53 30.04
C GLY A 118 9.96 -1.77 30.91
N PRO A 119 10.92 -2.21 31.73
CA PRO A 119 10.71 -3.34 32.63
C PRO A 119 9.75 -2.95 33.76
N THR A 120 9.06 -3.94 34.32
CA THR A 120 8.21 -3.78 35.51
C THR A 120 8.56 -4.87 36.52
N GLY A 121 9.23 -4.49 37.61
CA GLY A 121 9.77 -5.46 38.57
C GLY A 121 10.79 -6.37 37.90
N ARG A 122 10.56 -7.69 37.95
CA ARG A 122 11.42 -8.72 37.31
C ARG A 122 10.98 -9.10 35.90
N TRP A 123 10.01 -8.38 35.34
CA TRP A 123 9.45 -8.67 34.03
C TRP A 123 10.00 -7.70 32.99
N HIS A 124 10.54 -8.26 31.92
CA HIS A 124 10.97 -7.55 30.74
C HIS A 124 9.92 -7.67 29.64
N CYS A 125 9.92 -6.67 28.76
CA CYS A 125 9.02 -6.64 27.61
C CYS A 125 9.76 -6.07 26.40
N ALA A 126 9.53 -6.63 25.22
CA ALA A 126 10.07 -6.12 23.97
C ALA A 126 9.07 -6.29 22.84
N LEU A 127 9.08 -5.33 21.93
CA LEU A 127 8.44 -5.44 20.63
C LEU A 127 9.43 -6.07 19.65
N VAL A 128 9.03 -7.21 19.09
CA VAL A 128 9.81 -7.92 18.07
C VAL A 128 9.06 -7.95 16.75
N GLY A 129 9.81 -7.90 15.65
CA GLY A 129 9.31 -8.02 14.28
C GLY A 129 9.86 -9.27 13.62
N LEU A 130 8.98 -10.13 13.14
CA LEU A 130 9.38 -11.28 12.35
C LEU A 130 9.54 -10.86 10.88
N PRO A 131 10.65 -11.21 10.22
CA PRO A 131 10.85 -10.91 8.81
C PRO A 131 9.75 -11.53 7.93
N GLU A 132 9.50 -10.95 6.76
CA GLU A 132 8.50 -11.46 5.81
C GLU A 132 8.88 -12.86 5.27
N THR A 133 10.18 -13.13 5.14
CA THR A 133 10.71 -14.42 4.71
C THR A 133 11.11 -15.27 5.91
N ARG A 134 10.93 -16.58 5.77
CA ARG A 134 11.30 -17.55 6.79
C ARG A 134 12.81 -17.52 7.04
N ASP A 135 13.21 -17.29 8.29
CA ASP A 135 14.58 -17.44 8.76
C ASP A 135 14.71 -18.65 9.72
N PRO A 136 15.40 -19.73 9.33
CA PRO A 136 15.60 -20.90 10.17
C PRO A 136 16.37 -20.65 11.49
N ALA A 137 17.16 -19.58 11.58
CA ALA A 137 17.86 -19.22 12.82
C ALA A 137 16.89 -18.57 13.81
N ALA A 138 16.16 -17.53 13.38
CA ALA A 138 15.10 -16.91 14.16
C ALA A 138 14.02 -17.91 14.57
N GLU A 139 13.61 -18.82 13.68
CA GLU A 139 12.58 -19.83 13.96
C GLU A 139 12.97 -20.74 15.12
N ARG A 140 14.19 -21.27 15.09
CA ARG A 140 14.72 -22.12 16.16
C ARG A 140 14.80 -21.35 17.46
N TRP A 141 15.33 -20.13 17.43
CA TRP A 141 15.43 -19.31 18.63
C TRP A 141 14.05 -19.05 19.25
N LEU A 142 13.07 -18.62 18.45
CA LEU A 142 11.71 -18.33 18.89
C LEU A 142 11.01 -19.58 19.41
N THR A 143 11.13 -20.72 18.72
CA THR A 143 10.53 -21.98 19.15
C THR A 143 11.12 -22.45 20.49
N THR A 144 12.43 -22.31 20.68
CA THR A 144 13.11 -22.67 21.95
C THR A 144 12.65 -21.79 23.12
N HIS A 145 12.50 -20.48 22.93
CA HIS A 145 12.22 -19.55 24.03
C HIS A 145 10.72 -19.38 24.31
N THR A 146 9.86 -19.56 23.30
CA THR A 146 8.39 -19.39 23.44
C THR A 146 7.65 -20.72 23.50
N GLY A 147 8.21 -21.79 22.94
CA GLY A 147 7.51 -23.07 22.74
C GLY A 147 6.40 -23.03 21.70
N LEU A 148 6.22 -21.91 20.99
CA LEU A 148 5.19 -21.76 19.97
C LEU A 148 5.62 -22.34 18.63
N VAL A 149 4.66 -22.92 17.92
CA VAL A 149 4.85 -23.35 16.53
C VAL A 149 4.61 -22.18 15.58
N PHE A 150 5.24 -22.24 14.42
CA PHE A 150 4.98 -21.29 13.34
C PHE A 150 3.76 -21.74 12.54
N GLY A 151 2.72 -20.91 12.53
CA GLY A 151 1.58 -21.10 11.65
C GLY A 151 1.92 -20.75 10.21
N GLY A 152 1.25 -21.41 9.26
CA GLY A 152 1.34 -21.07 7.83
C GLY A 152 0.95 -19.62 7.52
N PRO A 153 1.16 -19.17 6.27
CA PRO A 153 0.71 -17.85 5.84
C PRO A 153 -0.78 -17.68 6.17
N LEU A 154 -1.21 -16.47 6.53
CA LEU A 154 -2.63 -16.23 6.80
C LEU A 154 -3.44 -16.52 5.54
N SER A 155 -4.64 -17.04 5.74
CA SER A 155 -5.68 -16.96 4.72
C SER A 155 -5.85 -15.49 4.34
N GLN A 156 -5.50 -15.17 3.10
CA GLN A 156 -5.60 -13.83 2.57
C GLN A 156 -7.00 -13.64 2.01
N TRP A 157 -7.44 -12.40 1.99
CA TRP A 157 -8.68 -12.06 1.31
C TRP A 157 -8.60 -10.64 0.79
N GLY A 158 -9.48 -10.33 -0.15
CA GLY A 158 -9.60 -8.98 -0.70
C GLY A 158 -10.93 -8.80 -1.42
N VAL A 159 -11.31 -7.54 -1.60
CA VAL A 159 -12.43 -7.18 -2.47
C VAL A 159 -11.91 -7.10 -3.90
N VAL A 160 -12.43 -7.96 -4.77
CA VAL A 160 -12.12 -7.95 -6.21
C VAL A 160 -13.00 -6.93 -6.92
N TYR A 161 -14.27 -6.85 -6.50
CA TYR A 161 -15.24 -5.93 -7.04
C TYR A 161 -16.33 -5.61 -6.01
N PRO A 162 -16.90 -4.40 -5.97
CA PRO A 162 -16.36 -3.23 -6.62
C PRO A 162 -15.03 -2.77 -5.99
N PRO A 163 -14.15 -2.12 -6.75
CA PRO A 163 -12.90 -1.61 -6.21
C PRO A 163 -13.18 -0.57 -5.10
N PRO A 164 -12.47 -0.62 -3.96
CA PRO A 164 -12.75 0.22 -2.80
C PRO A 164 -12.31 1.68 -3.00
N PHE A 165 -13.25 2.63 -3.03
CA PHE A 165 -12.98 4.08 -3.16
C PHE A 165 -11.85 4.59 -2.25
N GLY A 166 -11.70 3.99 -1.07
CA GLY A 166 -10.56 4.26 -0.21
C GLY A 166 -10.70 3.57 1.13
N THR A 167 -9.99 4.12 2.11
CA THR A 167 -10.15 3.74 3.52
C THR A 167 -10.60 4.94 4.33
N THR A 168 -11.46 4.71 5.32
CA THR A 168 -11.81 5.72 6.33
C THR A 168 -10.61 6.01 7.23
N ALA A 169 -10.70 7.03 8.09
CA ALA A 169 -9.66 7.33 9.08
C ALA A 169 -9.43 6.18 10.08
N SER A 170 -10.43 5.31 10.29
CA SER A 170 -10.34 4.08 11.08
C SER A 170 -9.71 2.91 10.31
N GLY A 171 -9.53 3.03 9.00
CA GLY A 171 -8.96 1.99 8.13
C GLY A 171 -10.00 1.08 7.47
N ASP A 172 -11.28 1.45 7.53
CA ASP A 172 -12.39 0.66 6.98
C ASP A 172 -12.48 0.86 5.47
N LEU A 173 -12.81 -0.18 4.72
CA LEU A 173 -12.92 -0.08 3.27
C LEU A 173 -14.23 0.62 2.87
N VAL A 174 -14.11 1.69 2.10
CA VAL A 174 -15.27 2.38 1.52
C VAL A 174 -15.53 1.78 0.14
N LEU A 175 -16.66 1.10 -0.02
CA LEU A 175 -17.03 0.42 -1.27
C LEU A 175 -18.12 1.19 -2.03
N PRO A 176 -18.13 1.17 -3.37
CA PRO A 176 -19.25 1.67 -4.14
C PRO A 176 -20.53 0.87 -3.85
N ASP A 177 -21.67 1.56 -3.75
CA ASP A 177 -22.99 0.92 -3.65
C ASP A 177 -23.48 0.40 -5.01
N VAL A 178 -22.69 -0.47 -5.61
CA VAL A 178 -23.06 -1.22 -6.81
C VAL A 178 -23.40 -2.66 -6.41
N GLY A 179 -24.32 -3.29 -7.15
CA GLY A 179 -24.54 -4.73 -7.04
C GLY A 179 -23.30 -5.52 -7.50
N PRO A 180 -23.40 -6.85 -7.51
CA PRO A 180 -22.87 -7.72 -6.44
C PRO A 180 -21.42 -7.41 -6.01
N MET A 181 -21.07 -7.70 -4.75
CA MET A 181 -19.69 -7.63 -4.27
C MET A 181 -18.97 -8.95 -4.53
N VAL A 182 -17.85 -8.95 -5.23
CA VAL A 182 -16.98 -10.10 -5.44
C VAL A 182 -15.80 -10.03 -4.49
N LEU A 183 -15.65 -11.06 -3.65
CA LEU A 183 -14.53 -11.24 -2.75
C LEU A 183 -13.62 -12.34 -3.29
N SER A 184 -12.31 -12.18 -3.10
CA SER A 184 -11.35 -13.26 -3.25
C SER A 184 -10.86 -13.67 -1.88
N PHE A 185 -10.78 -14.96 -1.66
CA PHE A 185 -10.15 -15.57 -0.51
C PHE A 185 -9.08 -16.52 -1.01
N ALA A 186 -7.89 -16.47 -0.42
CA ALA A 186 -6.84 -17.45 -0.59
C ALA A 186 -6.60 -18.06 0.79
N SER A 187 -7.21 -19.22 1.05
CA SER A 187 -6.95 -19.96 2.28
C SER A 187 -5.58 -20.62 2.19
N ASN A 188 -4.78 -20.36 3.20
CA ASN A 188 -3.51 -21.06 3.44
C ASN A 188 -3.57 -21.86 4.74
N ASP A 189 -4.78 -22.02 5.29
CA ASP A 189 -5.01 -22.82 6.49
C ASP A 189 -5.01 -24.31 6.11
N GLU A 190 -4.39 -25.14 6.96
CA GLU A 190 -4.33 -26.60 6.79
C GLU A 190 -5.67 -27.29 7.09
N THR A 191 -6.60 -26.55 7.68
CA THR A 191 -7.95 -26.98 8.05
C THR A 191 -8.99 -26.22 7.25
N GLU A 192 -10.08 -26.89 6.89
CA GLU A 192 -11.26 -26.21 6.36
C GLU A 192 -11.78 -25.19 7.37
N ARG A 193 -12.21 -24.02 6.87
CA ARG A 193 -12.77 -22.97 7.71
C ARG A 193 -14.05 -22.44 7.12
N THR A 194 -14.93 -21.99 8.00
CA THR A 194 -16.08 -21.18 7.63
C THR A 194 -15.73 -19.71 7.87
N VAL A 195 -15.88 -18.87 6.85
CA VAL A 195 -15.79 -17.42 6.98
C VAL A 195 -17.19 -16.86 7.17
N GLU A 196 -17.35 -16.05 8.21
CA GLU A 196 -18.61 -15.37 8.50
C GLU A 196 -18.56 -13.96 7.89
N LEU A 197 -19.40 -13.71 6.89
CA LEU A 197 -19.69 -12.36 6.42
C LEU A 197 -20.88 -11.82 7.19
N ILE A 198 -20.65 -10.83 8.05
CA ILE A 198 -21.71 -10.21 8.86
C ILE A 198 -22.07 -8.87 8.22
N SER A 199 -23.23 -8.79 7.58
CA SER A 199 -23.82 -7.50 7.19
C SER A 199 -24.54 -6.90 8.40
N MET A 200 -24.12 -5.73 8.87
CA MET A 200 -24.74 -5.04 10.01
C MET A 200 -26.10 -4.42 9.63
N ASN A 201 -26.33 -4.17 8.34
CA ASN A 201 -27.57 -3.52 7.87
C ASN A 201 -28.64 -4.50 7.40
N GLN A 202 -28.29 -5.78 7.24
CA GLN A 202 -29.24 -6.88 7.05
C GLN A 202 -28.65 -8.11 7.73
N LEU A 203 -29.28 -8.58 8.82
CA LEU A 203 -28.95 -9.73 9.68
C LEU A 203 -28.70 -11.07 8.93
N ARG A 204 -27.76 -11.10 7.99
CA ARG A 204 -27.31 -12.28 7.27
C ARG A 204 -25.85 -12.47 7.60
N THR A 205 -25.59 -13.48 8.40
CA THR A 205 -24.31 -14.16 8.43
C THR A 205 -24.29 -15.09 7.24
N LEU A 206 -23.37 -14.87 6.31
CA LEU A 206 -23.10 -15.83 5.24
C LEU A 206 -21.90 -16.67 5.66
N ASP A 207 -22.17 -17.96 5.89
CA ASP A 207 -21.17 -18.96 6.23
C ASP A 207 -20.55 -19.51 4.95
N LEU A 208 -19.26 -19.22 4.77
CA LEU A 208 -18.55 -19.58 3.56
C LEU A 208 -17.51 -20.67 3.84
N PRO A 209 -17.74 -21.92 3.40
CA PRO A 209 -16.74 -22.96 3.54
C PRO A 209 -15.59 -22.68 2.58
N ILE A 210 -14.41 -22.45 3.13
CA ILE A 210 -13.17 -22.30 2.38
C ILE A 210 -12.34 -23.56 2.57
N SER A 211 -12.12 -24.26 1.46
CA SER A 211 -11.27 -25.45 1.41
C SER A 211 -9.83 -25.12 1.79
N LYS A 212 -9.13 -26.08 2.40
CA LYS A 212 -7.69 -25.97 2.71
C LYS A 212 -6.87 -25.63 1.45
N ASN A 213 -5.90 -24.73 1.60
CA ASN A 213 -4.97 -24.34 0.52
C ASN A 213 -5.66 -23.96 -0.81
N ALA A 214 -6.84 -23.34 -0.74
CA ALA A 214 -7.65 -23.01 -1.91
C ALA A 214 -7.83 -21.51 -2.08
N THR A 215 -7.78 -21.07 -3.34
CA THR A 215 -8.22 -19.74 -3.73
C THR A 215 -9.65 -19.83 -4.26
N GLN A 216 -10.55 -19.05 -3.68
CA GLN A 216 -11.96 -18.98 -4.04
C GLN A 216 -12.36 -17.54 -4.32
N MET A 217 -13.14 -17.34 -5.39
CA MET A 217 -13.83 -16.08 -5.65
C MET A 217 -15.31 -16.25 -5.39
N MET A 218 -15.91 -15.24 -4.79
CA MET A 218 -17.23 -15.35 -4.19
C MET A 218 -18.05 -14.11 -4.47
N GLU A 219 -19.18 -14.32 -5.13
CA GLU A 219 -20.14 -13.27 -5.41
C GLU A 219 -21.15 -13.17 -4.26
N VAL A 220 -21.10 -12.07 -3.51
CA VAL A 220 -22.06 -11.69 -2.48
C VAL A 220 -23.16 -10.86 -3.15
N ARG A 221 -24.26 -11.53 -3.49
CA ARG A 221 -25.46 -10.89 -4.04
C ARG A 221 -26.29 -10.27 -2.91
N ALA A 222 -26.38 -8.94 -2.90
CA ALA A 222 -27.28 -8.23 -2.00
C ALA A 222 -28.69 -8.14 -2.61
N SER A 223 -29.70 -8.45 -1.81
CA SER A 223 -31.10 -8.16 -2.11
C SER A 223 -31.43 -6.73 -1.68
N ASN A 224 -31.62 -5.85 -2.68
CA ASN A 224 -32.15 -4.48 -2.65
C ASN A 224 -31.32 -3.39 -1.93
N ALA A 225 -31.38 -2.18 -2.52
CA ALA A 225 -30.46 -1.05 -2.38
C ALA A 225 -30.67 -0.20 -1.12
N GLY A 226 -29.56 0.25 -0.53
CA GLY A 226 -29.43 1.10 0.65
C GLY A 226 -28.00 1.04 1.19
N GLU A 227 -27.56 2.08 1.92
CA GLU A 227 -26.24 2.15 2.58
C GLU A 227 -25.99 0.85 3.38
N ARG A 228 -24.87 0.17 3.16
CA ARG A 228 -24.56 -1.13 3.79
C ARG A 228 -23.32 -0.98 4.64
N VAL A 229 -23.40 -1.41 5.89
CA VAL A 229 -22.23 -1.57 6.76
C VAL A 229 -22.08 -3.05 7.03
N GLY A 230 -20.86 -3.57 7.02
CA GLY A 230 -20.60 -4.96 7.34
C GLY A 230 -19.19 -5.19 7.86
N THR A 231 -18.98 -6.35 8.46
CA THR A 231 -17.68 -6.81 8.95
C THR A 231 -17.43 -8.19 8.39
N ILE A 232 -16.24 -8.41 7.81
CA ILE A 232 -15.81 -9.73 7.36
C ILE A 232 -15.02 -10.36 8.50
N VAL A 233 -15.52 -11.43 9.12
CA VAL A 233 -14.84 -12.07 10.26
C VAL A 233 -14.18 -13.37 9.83
N LEU A 234 -12.87 -13.49 10.07
CA LEU A 234 -12.09 -14.68 9.75
C LEU A 234 -11.78 -15.51 11.00
N GLY A 235 -12.45 -16.65 11.14
CA GLY A 235 -12.21 -17.59 12.24
C GLY A 235 -12.67 -17.07 13.61
N GLU A 236 -12.29 -17.80 14.67
CA GLU A 236 -12.77 -17.53 16.04
C GLU A 236 -12.27 -16.19 16.62
N GLN A 237 -11.17 -15.67 16.11
CA GLN A 237 -10.72 -14.33 16.44
C GLN A 237 -11.45 -13.34 15.54
N ARG A 238 -12.25 -12.45 16.12
CA ARG A 238 -12.96 -11.34 15.44
C ARG A 238 -12.00 -10.30 14.82
N GLN A 239 -11.01 -10.73 14.05
CA GLN A 239 -10.20 -9.88 13.21
C GLN A 239 -10.92 -9.77 11.87
N GLY A 240 -11.50 -8.61 11.65
CA GLY A 240 -12.23 -8.31 10.43
C GLY A 240 -12.00 -6.88 10.00
N ILE A 241 -12.13 -6.62 8.70
CA ILE A 241 -12.20 -5.26 8.18
C ILE A 241 -13.68 -4.90 8.12
N GLU A 242 -14.00 -3.74 8.67
CA GLU A 242 -15.31 -3.14 8.47
C GLU A 242 -15.34 -2.51 7.07
N TRP A 243 -16.48 -2.65 6.40
CA TRP A 243 -16.73 -2.00 5.13
C TRP A 243 -18.04 -1.25 5.19
N THR A 244 -18.09 -0.15 4.46
CA THR A 244 -19.29 0.66 4.31
C THR A 244 -19.52 0.92 2.82
N THR A 245 -20.68 0.54 2.28
CA THR A 245 -21.18 1.09 1.02
C THR A 245 -22.00 2.31 1.31
N ALA A 246 -21.61 3.41 0.68
CA ALA A 246 -22.35 4.66 0.73
C ALA A 246 -22.89 4.96 -0.67
N SER A 247 -24.18 5.31 -0.75
CA SER A 247 -24.79 5.85 -1.97
C SER A 247 -24.31 7.29 -2.17
N TYR A 248 -23.07 7.47 -2.62
CA TYR A 248 -22.51 8.79 -2.87
C TYR A 248 -23.15 9.38 -4.14
N THR A 249 -24.03 10.37 -3.95
CA THR A 249 -24.74 11.09 -5.03
C THR A 249 -23.86 12.09 -5.79
N LYS A 250 -22.62 12.28 -5.37
CA LYS A 250 -21.55 12.90 -6.16
C LYS A 250 -20.37 11.95 -6.15
N VAL A 251 -20.10 11.33 -7.30
CA VAL A 251 -18.81 10.69 -7.52
C VAL A 251 -17.79 11.81 -7.51
N GLU A 252 -17.08 12.00 -6.40
CA GLU A 252 -15.76 12.63 -6.45
C GLU A 252 -14.87 11.60 -7.17
N ALA A 253 -15.01 11.54 -8.50
CA ALA A 253 -14.15 10.75 -9.37
C ALA A 253 -12.83 11.49 -9.52
N VAL A 254 -11.76 10.75 -9.79
CA VAL A 254 -10.62 11.36 -10.46
C VAL A 254 -11.07 11.68 -11.88
N THR A 255 -11.10 12.96 -12.24
CA THR A 255 -11.50 13.40 -13.58
C THR A 255 -10.34 14.09 -14.28
N LEU A 256 -10.26 13.87 -15.59
CA LEU A 256 -9.32 14.53 -16.48
C LEU A 256 -10.09 15.48 -17.39
N GLU A 257 -9.69 16.74 -17.42
CA GLU A 257 -10.12 17.69 -18.42
C GLU A 257 -9.09 17.72 -19.55
N LEU A 258 -9.55 17.43 -20.76
CA LEU A 258 -8.73 17.27 -21.95
C LEU A 258 -9.19 18.26 -23.01
N SER A 259 -8.25 18.81 -23.78
CA SER A 259 -8.56 19.60 -24.97
C SER A 259 -7.99 18.96 -26.23
N ASP A 260 -8.76 18.99 -27.30
CA ASP A 260 -8.27 18.72 -28.65
C ASP A 260 -7.56 19.98 -29.20
N PRO A 261 -6.23 19.93 -29.46
CA PRO A 261 -5.50 21.07 -30.01
C PRO A 261 -5.96 21.50 -31.41
N ALA A 262 -6.57 20.61 -32.19
CA ALA A 262 -7.02 20.90 -33.56
C ALA A 262 -8.36 21.65 -33.59
N THR A 263 -9.27 21.30 -32.70
CA THR A 263 -10.64 21.87 -32.66
C THR A 263 -10.87 22.84 -31.50
N GLY A 264 -10.03 22.80 -30.47
CA GLY A 264 -10.22 23.52 -29.21
C GLY A 264 -11.34 22.95 -28.33
N ALA A 265 -11.98 21.85 -28.72
CA ALA A 265 -13.03 21.22 -27.95
C ALA A 265 -12.48 20.63 -26.65
N THR A 266 -13.20 20.82 -25.55
CA THR A 266 -12.88 20.22 -24.25
C THR A 266 -13.80 19.04 -23.93
N ARG A 267 -13.27 18.05 -23.24
CA ARG A 267 -14.04 16.93 -22.68
C ARG A 267 -13.53 16.54 -21.32
N VAL A 268 -14.41 15.97 -20.50
CA VAL A 268 -14.09 15.48 -19.16
C VAL A 268 -14.26 13.97 -19.16
N GLU A 269 -13.21 13.26 -18.76
CA GLU A 269 -13.19 11.80 -18.67
C GLU A 269 -12.96 11.38 -17.22
N GLU A 270 -13.69 10.37 -16.76
CA GLU A 270 -13.51 9.80 -15.42
C GLU A 270 -12.46 8.68 -15.46
N PHE A 271 -11.46 8.74 -14.57
CA PHE A 271 -10.25 7.90 -14.64
C PHE A 271 -10.52 6.38 -14.56
N HIS A 272 -11.64 5.99 -13.97
CA HIS A 272 -12.04 4.58 -13.82
C HIS A 272 -12.77 4.03 -15.06
N LEU A 273 -13.14 4.88 -16.01
CA LEU A 273 -13.83 4.47 -17.22
C LEU A 273 -12.85 4.12 -18.35
N PRO A 274 -13.15 3.12 -19.20
CA PRO A 274 -12.30 2.75 -20.33
C PRO A 274 -11.99 3.91 -21.29
N ALA A 275 -12.93 4.86 -21.46
CA ALA A 275 -12.75 6.04 -22.31
C ALA A 275 -11.56 6.91 -21.87
N CYS A 276 -11.28 6.98 -20.56
CA CYS A 276 -10.12 7.70 -20.04
C CYS A 276 -8.79 7.05 -20.47
N TYR A 277 -8.74 5.73 -20.59
CA TYR A 277 -7.54 5.01 -21.02
C TYR A 277 -7.17 5.38 -22.46
N GLU A 278 -8.16 5.39 -23.37
CA GLU A 278 -7.99 5.83 -24.75
C GLU A 278 -7.58 7.29 -24.81
N ALA A 279 -8.23 8.14 -24.00
CA ALA A 279 -7.95 9.57 -23.98
C ALA A 279 -6.52 9.89 -23.49
N LEU A 280 -6.01 9.20 -22.46
CA LEU A 280 -4.62 9.32 -22.00
C LEU A 280 -3.63 8.80 -23.04
N THR A 281 -4.00 7.77 -23.79
CA THR A 281 -3.20 7.27 -24.92
C THR A 281 -3.13 8.33 -26.02
N ASP A 282 -4.24 9.02 -26.32
CA ASP A 282 -4.24 10.14 -27.27
C ASP A 282 -3.43 11.34 -26.75
N VAL A 283 -3.42 11.60 -25.44
CA VAL A 283 -2.51 12.60 -24.83
C VAL A 283 -1.05 12.21 -25.07
N ARG A 284 -0.66 10.95 -24.83
CA ARG A 284 0.71 10.46 -25.11
C ARG A 284 1.09 10.61 -26.59
N HIS A 285 0.11 10.48 -27.48
CA HIS A 285 0.32 10.66 -28.90
C HIS A 285 0.32 12.13 -29.36
N GLY A 286 0.07 13.08 -28.44
CA GLY A 286 -0.03 14.51 -28.75
C GLY A 286 -1.31 14.89 -29.50
N ARG A 287 -2.30 13.99 -29.58
CA ARG A 287 -3.61 14.27 -30.20
C ARG A 287 -4.55 15.01 -29.27
N LEU A 288 -4.37 14.83 -27.96
CA LEU A 288 -5.07 15.57 -26.92
C LEU A 288 -4.04 16.21 -26.00
N ARG A 289 -4.48 17.25 -25.29
CA ARG A 289 -3.71 17.90 -24.24
C ARG A 289 -4.45 17.77 -22.91
N LEU A 290 -3.74 17.36 -21.87
CA LEU A 290 -4.24 17.40 -20.50
C LEU A 290 -4.27 18.85 -20.00
N LEU A 291 -5.45 19.33 -19.61
CA LEU A 291 -5.64 20.68 -19.07
C LEU A 291 -5.67 20.68 -17.55
N SER A 292 -6.46 19.78 -16.96
CA SER A 292 -6.60 19.68 -15.52
C SER A 292 -6.86 18.24 -15.10
N ILE A 293 -6.47 17.91 -13.87
CA ILE A 293 -6.82 16.66 -13.21
C ILE A 293 -7.42 17.02 -11.85
N SER A 294 -8.66 16.62 -11.62
CA SER A 294 -9.33 16.78 -10.33
C SER A 294 -9.20 15.48 -9.57
N VAL A 295 -8.63 15.55 -8.37
CA VAL A 295 -8.41 14.38 -7.50
C VAL A 295 -9.11 14.63 -6.16
N PRO A 296 -9.93 13.68 -5.67
CA PRO A 296 -10.54 13.80 -4.36
C PRO A 296 -9.47 13.93 -3.26
N SER A 297 -9.73 14.73 -2.24
CA SER A 297 -8.73 15.08 -1.21
C SER A 297 -8.16 13.88 -0.42
N PHE A 298 -8.91 12.78 -0.36
CA PHE A 298 -8.50 11.54 0.30
C PHE A 298 -7.72 10.59 -0.62
N VAL A 299 -7.69 10.85 -1.93
CA VAL A 299 -6.92 10.05 -2.90
C VAL A 299 -5.51 10.61 -2.99
N ARG A 300 -4.52 9.73 -2.83
CA ARG A 300 -3.10 10.06 -3.05
C ARG A 300 -2.64 9.37 -4.33
N PRO A 301 -2.69 10.05 -5.49
CA PRO A 301 -2.27 9.45 -6.74
C PRO A 301 -0.77 9.19 -6.69
N ARG A 302 -0.37 8.03 -7.17
CA ARG A 302 1.03 7.64 -7.32
C ARG A 302 1.38 7.69 -8.80
N VAL A 303 2.37 8.49 -9.15
CA VAL A 303 2.88 8.59 -10.52
C VAL A 303 4.32 8.11 -10.52
N CYS A 304 4.58 7.07 -11.30
CA CYS A 304 5.90 6.48 -11.45
C CYS A 304 6.33 6.59 -12.91
N ALA A 305 7.62 6.84 -13.16
CA ALA A 305 8.20 6.65 -14.48
C ALA A 305 9.60 6.05 -14.38
N ARG A 306 10.03 5.41 -15.46
CA ARG A 306 11.40 4.90 -15.64
C ARG A 306 11.80 4.98 -17.10
N ALA A 307 13.09 5.17 -17.36
CA ALA A 307 13.59 5.03 -18.73
C ALA A 307 13.49 3.56 -19.18
N MET A 308 13.40 3.33 -20.50
CA MET A 308 13.34 1.97 -21.06
C MET A 308 14.52 1.07 -20.63
N THR A 309 15.67 1.67 -20.30
CA THR A 309 16.88 0.96 -19.86
C THR A 309 16.95 0.71 -18.35
N GLU A 310 16.01 1.25 -17.57
CA GLU A 310 16.01 1.21 -16.12
C GLU A 310 15.02 0.17 -15.59
N ILE A 311 15.39 -0.53 -14.52
CA ILE A 311 14.51 -1.52 -13.87
C ILE A 311 13.67 -0.84 -12.79
N VAL A 312 14.26 0.14 -12.09
CA VAL A 312 13.69 0.81 -10.92
C VAL A 312 12.74 1.92 -11.36
N TRP A 313 11.55 1.94 -10.77
CA TRP A 313 10.58 3.02 -10.95
C TRP A 313 10.94 4.21 -10.05
N THR A 314 10.95 5.40 -10.63
CA THR A 314 11.09 6.64 -9.86
C THR A 314 9.70 7.19 -9.53
N ASP A 315 9.42 7.39 -8.24
CA ASP A 315 8.20 8.04 -7.76
C ASP A 315 8.28 9.55 -7.98
N TYR A 316 7.30 10.11 -8.70
CA TYR A 316 7.17 11.55 -8.92
C TYR A 316 6.15 12.12 -7.94
N GLN A 317 6.62 12.92 -6.99
CA GLN A 317 5.75 13.77 -6.19
C GLN A 317 5.39 15.01 -6.99
N ILE A 318 4.25 14.97 -7.67
CA ILE A 318 3.80 16.12 -8.45
C ILE A 318 3.04 17.09 -7.53
N PRO A 319 3.46 18.36 -7.42
CA PRO A 319 2.77 19.35 -6.59
C PRO A 319 1.31 19.56 -7.07
N PRO A 320 0.33 19.73 -6.16
CA PRO A 320 -1.07 19.90 -6.54
C PRO A 320 -1.33 21.06 -7.50
N ALA A 321 -0.56 22.15 -7.37
CA ALA A 321 -0.72 23.37 -8.16
C ALA A 321 -0.23 23.26 -9.62
N SER A 322 0.57 22.24 -9.95
CA SER A 322 1.15 22.03 -11.28
C SER A 322 0.91 20.60 -11.80
N LEU A 323 -0.11 19.93 -11.24
CA LEU A 323 -0.35 18.51 -11.45
C LEU A 323 -0.63 18.20 -12.92
N ALA A 324 -1.37 19.05 -13.62
CA ALA A 324 -1.75 18.83 -15.01
C ALA A 324 -0.61 19.04 -16.01
N ASP A 325 0.13 20.15 -15.90
CA ASP A 325 1.25 20.44 -16.83
C ASP A 325 2.39 19.44 -16.65
N GLY A 326 2.81 19.18 -15.41
CA GLY A 326 3.89 18.23 -15.12
C GLY A 326 3.53 16.79 -15.49
N LEU A 327 2.28 16.38 -15.27
CA LEU A 327 1.80 15.07 -15.68
C LEU A 327 1.62 14.97 -17.20
N GLY A 328 1.15 16.03 -17.85
CA GLY A 328 0.99 16.10 -19.30
C GLY A 328 2.33 15.96 -20.03
N ASP A 329 3.34 16.71 -19.61
CA ASP A 329 4.70 16.61 -20.15
C ASP A 329 5.29 15.21 -19.93
N LEU A 330 5.06 14.63 -18.75
CA LEU A 330 5.49 13.27 -18.46
C LEU A 330 4.80 12.26 -19.40
N ILE A 331 3.48 12.33 -19.56
CA ILE A 331 2.70 11.43 -20.43
C ILE A 331 3.18 11.50 -21.89
N LEU A 332 3.54 12.70 -22.37
CA LEU A 332 4.06 12.96 -23.71
C LEU A 332 5.46 12.36 -23.95
N ASP A 333 6.22 12.09 -22.88
CA ASP A 333 7.55 11.48 -22.96
C ASP A 333 7.43 10.00 -23.34
N ARG A 334 7.70 9.70 -24.62
CA ARG A 334 7.58 8.36 -25.19
C ARG A 334 8.79 7.47 -24.92
N ASP A 335 9.89 8.04 -24.44
CA ASP A 335 11.10 7.29 -24.12
C ASP A 335 11.04 6.65 -22.72
N LYS A 336 9.95 6.91 -21.98
CA LYS A 336 9.70 6.39 -20.63
C LYS A 336 8.50 5.47 -20.56
N ASP A 337 8.63 4.46 -19.70
CA ASP A 337 7.48 3.76 -19.14
C ASP A 337 6.85 4.67 -18.09
N ILE A 338 5.52 4.73 -18.05
CA ILE A 338 4.77 5.58 -17.12
C ILE A 338 3.67 4.74 -16.48
N TRP A 339 3.50 4.89 -15.18
CA TRP A 339 2.42 4.30 -14.43
C TRP A 339 1.75 5.36 -13.55
N ILE A 340 0.46 5.56 -13.74
CA ILE A 340 -0.39 6.41 -12.92
C ILE A 340 -1.35 5.50 -12.17
N ASN A 341 -1.37 5.59 -10.84
CA ASN A 341 -2.24 4.79 -9.99
C ASN A 341 -3.02 5.68 -9.03
N CYS A 342 -4.34 5.65 -9.15
CA CYS A 342 -5.28 6.40 -8.31
C CYS A 342 -6.04 5.48 -7.34
N GLY A 343 -5.49 4.31 -7.02
CA GLY A 343 -6.15 3.31 -6.19
C GLY A 343 -7.38 2.73 -6.90
N ALA A 344 -8.53 2.75 -6.24
CA ALA A 344 -9.77 2.25 -6.84
C ALA A 344 -10.36 3.12 -7.94
N TYR A 345 -9.87 4.34 -8.11
CA TYR A 345 -10.28 5.20 -9.22
C TYR A 345 -9.62 4.81 -10.54
N GLY A 346 -8.76 3.78 -10.54
CA GLY A 346 -8.16 3.22 -11.72
C GLY A 346 -6.64 3.34 -11.74
N SER A 347 -6.03 2.69 -12.73
CA SER A 347 -4.62 2.83 -13.05
C SER A 347 -4.42 2.83 -14.55
N TRP A 348 -3.43 3.61 -15.01
CA TRP A 348 -3.04 3.69 -16.40
C TRP A 348 -1.55 3.43 -16.52
N VAL A 349 -1.16 2.59 -17.48
CA VAL A 349 0.24 2.25 -17.76
C VAL A 349 0.49 2.43 -19.24
N ALA A 350 1.56 3.13 -19.59
CA ALA A 350 2.08 3.18 -20.95
C ALA A 350 3.55 2.76 -20.96
N MET A 351 3.90 1.91 -21.91
CA MET A 351 5.28 1.49 -22.12
C MET A 351 6.01 2.47 -23.03
N ALA A 352 7.32 2.57 -22.86
CA ALA A 352 8.19 3.33 -23.75
C ALA A 352 8.02 2.82 -25.19
N GLU A 353 7.77 3.74 -26.11
CA GLU A 353 7.79 3.45 -27.54
C GLU A 353 9.23 3.66 -28.00
N ARG A 354 9.87 2.63 -28.57
CA ARG A 354 11.15 2.85 -29.25
C ARG A 354 10.88 3.87 -30.34
N SER A 355 11.33 5.11 -30.14
CA SER A 355 11.57 6.00 -31.26
C SER A 355 12.49 5.21 -32.19
N GLU A 356 12.03 4.87 -33.40
CA GLU A 356 12.98 4.65 -34.48
C GLU A 356 13.93 5.84 -34.42
N GLU A 357 15.22 5.58 -34.23
CA GLU A 357 16.24 6.63 -34.18
C GLU A 357 15.98 7.56 -35.36
N LYS A 358 15.48 8.78 -35.09
CA LYS A 358 15.50 9.84 -36.09
C LYS A 358 16.98 10.06 -36.35
N ARG A 359 17.51 9.42 -37.41
CA ARG A 359 18.85 9.67 -37.92
C ARG A 359 19.03 11.19 -37.92
N PRO A 360 20.09 11.71 -37.28
CA PRO A 360 20.32 13.15 -37.24
C PRO A 360 20.24 13.69 -38.68
N PRO A 361 19.52 14.80 -38.92
CA PRO A 361 19.32 15.31 -40.26
C PRO A 361 20.68 15.54 -40.93
N GLU A 362 20.91 14.89 -42.08
CA GLU A 362 22.17 15.05 -42.82
C GLU A 362 22.35 16.52 -43.22
N LEU A 363 23.52 17.08 -42.91
CA LEU A 363 23.92 18.42 -43.32
C LEU A 363 24.06 18.47 -44.86
N PRO A 364 23.34 19.37 -45.54
CA PRO A 364 23.56 19.66 -46.95
C PRO A 364 25.03 19.97 -47.25
N ASN A 365 25.51 19.56 -48.43
CA ASN A 365 26.91 19.77 -48.87
C ASN A 365 27.36 21.25 -48.79
N SER A 366 26.45 22.20 -49.01
CA SER A 366 26.72 23.64 -48.91
C SER A 366 27.13 24.05 -47.50
N TYR A 367 26.35 23.65 -46.49
CA TYR A 367 26.64 23.95 -45.09
C TYR A 367 27.90 23.26 -44.58
N ARG A 368 28.19 22.05 -45.07
CA ARG A 368 29.45 21.36 -44.72
C ARG A 368 30.68 22.13 -45.22
N ARG A 369 30.65 22.65 -46.45
CA ARG A 369 31.73 23.47 -46.99
C ARG A 369 31.89 24.79 -46.23
N GLU A 370 30.78 25.41 -45.82
CA GLU A 370 30.80 26.63 -45.01
C GLU A 370 31.40 26.40 -43.61
N LEU A 371 31.04 25.29 -42.96
CA LEU A 371 31.61 24.89 -41.66
C LEU A 371 33.09 24.55 -41.78
N GLU A 372 33.50 23.80 -42.81
CA GLU A 372 34.92 23.52 -43.09
C GLU A 372 35.74 24.82 -43.28
N TRP A 373 35.18 25.79 -44.01
CA TRP A 373 35.80 27.10 -44.19
C TRP A 373 35.91 27.88 -42.86
N LEU A 374 34.84 27.89 -42.06
CA LEU A 374 34.80 28.53 -40.75
C LEU A 374 35.85 27.95 -39.80
N PHE A 375 35.97 26.62 -39.72
CA PHE A 375 36.93 25.96 -38.83
C PHE A 375 38.37 26.17 -39.27
N ARG A 376 38.65 26.13 -40.58
CA ARG A 376 39.99 26.41 -41.13
C ARG A 376 40.44 27.83 -40.84
N ASN A 377 39.58 28.82 -41.04
CA ASN A 377 39.96 30.24 -40.87
C ASN A 377 40.12 30.69 -39.42
N ASN A 378 39.66 29.89 -38.46
CA ASN A 378 39.75 30.20 -37.02
C ASN A 378 40.69 29.25 -36.27
N ASN A 379 41.58 28.54 -36.97
CA ASN A 379 42.60 27.65 -36.40
C ASN A 379 42.05 26.60 -35.40
N LEU A 380 40.82 26.10 -35.60
CA LEU A 380 40.29 25.03 -34.77
C LEU A 380 40.80 23.67 -35.24
N HIS A 381 41.85 23.21 -34.56
CA HIS A 381 42.62 22.01 -34.92
C HIS A 381 41.84 20.68 -34.90
N LEU A 382 40.71 20.58 -34.18
CA LEU A 382 39.92 19.35 -34.06
C LEU A 382 39.33 18.87 -35.41
N LEU A 383 39.05 19.80 -36.34
CA LEU A 383 38.52 19.50 -37.67
C LEU A 383 39.50 19.87 -38.80
N ALA A 384 40.65 20.48 -38.48
CA ALA A 384 41.66 20.86 -39.46
C ALA A 384 42.35 19.60 -40.03
N GLY A 385 41.85 19.14 -41.18
CA GLY A 385 42.39 17.97 -41.91
C GLY A 385 41.40 16.81 -42.05
N LYS A 386 40.27 16.82 -41.32
CA LYS A 386 39.19 15.84 -41.47
C LYS A 386 38.02 16.45 -42.26
N ARG A 387 37.37 15.68 -43.13
CA ARG A 387 36.12 16.10 -43.78
C ARG A 387 35.03 16.21 -42.72
N VAL A 388 34.23 17.28 -42.77
CA VAL A 388 33.09 17.43 -41.85
C VAL A 388 32.08 16.31 -42.10
N PRO A 389 31.71 15.54 -41.05
CA PRO A 389 30.79 14.42 -41.20
C PRO A 389 29.42 14.87 -41.68
N LYS A 390 28.67 13.93 -42.28
CA LYS A 390 27.32 14.20 -42.80
C LYS A 390 26.32 14.51 -41.69
N ALA A 391 26.49 13.94 -40.52
CA ALA A 391 25.68 14.22 -39.35
C ALA A 391 26.40 15.23 -38.44
N LEU A 392 25.61 16.05 -37.76
CA LEU A 392 26.12 16.94 -36.71
C LEU A 392 26.52 16.07 -35.50
N ASP A 393 27.79 16.06 -35.15
CA ASP A 393 28.31 15.34 -33.98
C ASP A 393 28.67 16.29 -32.83
N GLY A 394 29.01 15.72 -31.67
CA GLY A 394 29.38 16.48 -30.49
C GLY A 394 30.64 17.33 -30.68
N ASP A 395 31.57 16.88 -31.51
CA ASP A 395 32.83 17.58 -31.80
C ASP A 395 32.59 18.86 -32.62
N MET A 396 31.63 18.84 -33.55
CA MET A 396 31.22 20.01 -34.32
C MET A 396 30.55 21.08 -33.45
N LEU A 397 29.69 20.69 -32.50
CA LEU A 397 29.04 21.63 -31.58
C LEU A 397 30.07 22.28 -30.65
N ALA A 398 30.95 21.48 -30.05
CA ALA A 398 32.04 21.97 -29.21
C ALA A 398 32.99 22.88 -30.00
N GLY A 399 33.24 22.59 -31.28
CA GLY A 399 33.99 23.45 -32.18
C GLY A 399 33.30 24.80 -32.41
N LEU A 400 32.00 24.82 -32.69
CA LEU A 400 31.23 26.04 -32.92
C LEU A 400 31.18 26.94 -31.68
N GLU A 401 31.04 26.36 -30.49
CA GLU A 401 31.03 27.10 -29.22
C GLU A 401 32.38 27.78 -28.93
N ARG A 402 33.49 27.16 -29.34
CA ARG A 402 34.85 27.69 -29.16
C ARG A 402 35.22 28.81 -30.13
N LEU A 403 34.44 29.04 -31.19
CA LEU A 403 34.85 29.90 -32.31
C LEU A 403 34.96 31.40 -31.98
N GLY A 404 34.54 31.90 -30.80
CA GLY A 404 34.76 33.29 -30.38
C GLY A 404 34.53 34.34 -31.49
N LEU A 405 33.49 34.15 -32.30
CA LEU A 405 33.40 34.72 -33.65
C LEU A 405 33.34 36.25 -33.63
N ASN A 406 34.04 36.88 -34.58
CA ASN A 406 33.83 38.30 -34.86
C ASN A 406 32.36 38.59 -35.21
N SER A 407 31.90 39.82 -35.00
CA SER A 407 30.49 40.20 -35.13
C SER A 407 29.89 39.95 -36.52
N ARG A 408 30.70 40.04 -37.59
CA ARG A 408 30.29 39.70 -38.97
C ARG A 408 30.03 38.20 -39.16
N MET A 409 30.81 37.32 -38.53
CA MET A 409 30.72 35.86 -38.69
C MET A 409 29.76 35.21 -37.69
N ALA A 410 29.53 35.85 -36.53
CA ALA A 410 28.53 35.43 -35.55
C ALA A 410 27.09 35.40 -36.12
N GLY A 411 26.81 36.22 -37.14
CA GLY A 411 25.53 36.21 -37.85
C GLY A 411 25.35 34.97 -38.74
N HIS A 412 26.43 34.49 -39.38
CA HIS A 412 26.38 33.27 -40.20
C HIS A 412 26.28 32.00 -39.34
N ALA A 413 27.07 31.89 -38.28
CA ALA A 413 26.98 30.76 -37.35
C ALA A 413 25.57 30.68 -36.69
N ARG A 414 24.98 31.82 -36.31
CA ARG A 414 23.59 31.87 -35.81
C ARG A 414 22.58 31.43 -36.86
N LYS A 415 22.71 31.84 -38.13
CA LYS A 415 21.82 31.38 -39.20
C LYS A 415 21.89 29.87 -39.42
N ILE A 416 23.10 29.30 -39.38
CA ILE A 416 23.31 27.84 -39.51
C ILE A 416 22.65 27.12 -38.33
N MET A 417 22.94 27.55 -37.09
CA MET A 417 22.34 26.98 -35.86
C MET A 417 20.81 27.10 -35.82
N GLN A 418 20.24 28.24 -36.23
CA GLN A 418 18.78 28.45 -36.30
C GLN A 418 18.12 27.59 -37.38
N SER A 419 18.80 27.34 -38.51
CA SER A 419 18.29 26.46 -39.56
C SER A 419 18.29 24.98 -39.15
N ILE A 420 19.20 24.58 -38.26
CA ILE A 420 19.27 23.24 -37.66
C ILE A 420 18.19 23.08 -36.58
N GLY A 421 17.98 24.11 -35.74
CA GLY A 421 16.97 24.08 -34.68
C GLY A 421 15.51 24.05 -35.15
N ARG A 422 15.21 24.56 -36.36
CA ARG A 422 13.86 24.50 -36.97
C ARG A 422 13.48 23.14 -37.59
N ARG A 423 14.42 22.19 -37.65
CA ARG A 423 14.20 20.83 -38.20
C ARG A 423 14.19 19.73 -37.13
N ARG A 424 14.44 20.09 -35.87
CA ARG A 424 14.08 19.28 -34.70
C ARG A 424 12.64 19.58 -34.34
#